data_AF-A0A101J913-F1
#
_entry.id   AF-A0A101J913-F1
#
_cell.length_a   1.000
_cell.length_b   1.000
_cell.length_c   1.000
_cell.angle_alpha   90.00
_cell.angle_beta   90.00
_cell.angle_gamma   90.00
#
_symmetry.space_group_name_H-M   'P 1'
#
loop_
_entity.id
_entity.type
_entity.pdbx_description
1 polymer ?
#
loop_
_entity_poly.entity_id
_entity_poly.type
_entity_poly.pdbx_seq_one_letter_code
_entity_poly.pdbx_strand_id
1 'polypeptide(L)'
;MQSLPEVHFARTDDDVTIGYQIFGNGPVLVWMPSLSNILAQWRIPALRSAYLELARHLTVVLYDGRGMGTSDRRIDLGDLGVDAHLRDLHAVLDAAGIARASLLGYYHSVTTAIAFAARSPGRVDRMVLFGGAPRLREAMRPAQTQALLSLVEQDWGLFADAAATAWLGWDAAPSGRWVAEAFRTATTAPVAKAWFGAAERIDVSDEVGLVRAPALVLHRQGDQQIPVEVFRRLAERLPDARLVELPGSTPTLFIEDAAADLRLVTGFVGGGVVGRPAVVADVLTPREREVLALLAAGDANLEIARRLGIAVHTVERHLANLYRKIGARGRTDAVAYAIRRSRG
;
A
#
# COMPACT_ATOMS: atom_id res chain seq x y z
N MET A 1 26.12 8.82 -2.45
CA MET A 1 24.69 9.01 -2.16
C MET A 1 24.02 9.36 -3.49
N GLN A 2 23.17 8.50 -4.05
CA GLN A 2 22.44 8.84 -5.28
C GLN A 2 21.59 10.10 -5.03
N SER A 3 21.63 11.06 -5.95
CA SER A 3 20.77 12.24 -5.95
C SER A 3 19.31 11.81 -6.08
N LEU A 4 18.40 12.56 -5.47
CA LEU A 4 16.96 12.33 -5.64
C LEU A 4 16.58 12.57 -7.11
N PRO A 5 15.55 11.86 -7.64
CA PRO A 5 15.01 12.16 -8.96
C PRO A 5 14.53 13.61 -9.05
N GLU A 6 14.69 14.21 -10.23
CA GLU A 6 14.21 15.57 -10.50
C GLU A 6 12.68 15.61 -10.45
N VAL A 7 12.13 16.72 -9.95
CA VAL A 7 10.70 16.98 -9.97
C VAL A 7 10.36 17.72 -11.25
N HIS A 8 9.45 17.14 -12.03
CA HIS A 8 8.84 17.72 -13.21
C HIS A 8 7.43 18.20 -12.87
N PHE A 9 6.84 18.99 -13.78
CA PHE A 9 5.53 19.58 -13.58
C PHE A 9 4.64 19.38 -14.80
N ALA A 10 3.41 18.94 -14.55
CA ALA A 10 2.35 18.83 -15.55
C ALA A 10 1.28 19.87 -15.25
N ARG A 11 0.77 20.57 -16.28
CA ARG A 11 -0.33 21.53 -16.12
C ARG A 11 -1.63 20.88 -16.58
N THR A 12 -2.65 20.90 -15.75
CA THR A 12 -4.00 20.43 -16.10
C THR A 12 -4.74 21.48 -16.94
N ASP A 13 -5.88 21.09 -17.51
CA ASP A 13 -6.77 21.97 -18.28
C ASP A 13 -7.49 23.02 -17.40
N ASP A 14 -7.63 22.75 -16.11
CA ASP A 14 -8.14 23.68 -15.08
C ASP A 14 -7.03 24.52 -14.41
N ASP A 15 -5.86 24.60 -15.04
CA ASP A 15 -4.73 25.47 -14.67
C ASP A 15 -3.99 25.10 -13.37
N VAL A 16 -4.15 23.87 -12.89
CA VAL A 16 -3.45 23.34 -11.71
C VAL A 16 -2.13 22.68 -12.14
N THR A 17 -1.05 23.03 -11.46
CA THR A 17 0.27 22.42 -11.67
C THR A 17 0.47 21.21 -10.76
N ILE A 18 0.76 20.06 -11.35
CA ILE A 18 0.98 18.78 -10.68
C ILE A 18 2.46 18.40 -10.73
N GLY A 19 3.10 18.30 -9.57
CA GLY A 19 4.48 17.87 -9.40
C GLY A 19 4.61 16.35 -9.46
N TYR A 20 5.56 15.86 -10.26
CA TYR A 20 5.81 14.42 -10.43
C TYR A 20 7.29 14.10 -10.58
N GLN A 21 7.67 12.86 -10.30
CA GLN A 21 8.99 12.28 -10.52
C GLN A 21 8.85 11.05 -11.40
N ILE A 22 9.81 10.85 -12.31
CA ILE A 22 9.93 9.65 -13.13
C ILE A 22 11.36 9.10 -13.04
N PHE A 23 11.49 7.80 -12.78
CA PHE A 23 12.80 7.17 -12.63
C PHE A 23 12.72 5.65 -12.83
N GLY A 24 13.87 5.03 -13.09
CA GLY A 24 13.94 3.60 -13.41
C GLY A 24 13.72 3.30 -14.89
N ASN A 25 13.70 2.01 -15.23
CA ASN A 25 13.57 1.55 -16.62
C ASN A 25 12.67 0.31 -16.68
N GLY A 26 11.83 0.23 -17.72
CA GLY A 26 10.97 -0.92 -17.98
C GLY A 26 9.50 -0.52 -18.14
N PRO A 27 8.57 -1.46 -17.92
CA PRO A 27 7.14 -1.15 -17.90
C PRO A 27 6.82 -0.04 -16.89
N VAL A 28 5.89 0.84 -17.25
CA VAL A 28 5.53 1.99 -16.42
C VAL A 28 4.59 1.57 -15.29
N LEU A 29 4.92 1.98 -14.07
CA LEU A 29 4.06 1.88 -12.89
C LEU A 29 3.86 3.26 -12.28
N VAL A 30 2.62 3.76 -12.30
CA VAL A 30 2.23 4.94 -11.54
C VAL A 30 1.90 4.50 -10.11
N TRP A 31 2.68 4.98 -9.15
CA TRP A 31 2.32 4.89 -7.75
C TRP A 31 1.32 5.99 -7.45
N MET A 32 0.06 5.62 -7.29
CA MET A 32 -1.01 6.60 -7.19
C MET A 32 -0.96 7.34 -5.83
N PRO A 33 -1.16 8.66 -5.80
CA PRO A 33 -1.03 9.47 -4.60
C PRO A 33 -2.13 9.21 -3.58
N SER A 34 -1.85 9.68 -2.38
CA SER A 34 -2.77 9.80 -1.25
C SER A 34 -2.55 11.22 -0.69
N LEU A 35 -2.67 11.43 0.61
CA LEU A 35 -1.95 12.51 1.29
C LEU A 35 -0.45 12.30 1.09
N SER A 36 0.13 12.98 0.10
CA SER A 36 1.50 12.74 -0.35
C SER A 36 2.36 14.00 -0.32
N ASN A 37 3.66 13.75 -0.14
CA ASN A 37 4.73 14.66 -0.48
C ASN A 37 5.87 13.79 -1.01
N ILE A 38 6.02 13.73 -2.34
CA ILE A 38 6.98 12.80 -2.96
C ILE A 38 8.41 13.05 -2.49
N LEU A 39 8.79 14.30 -2.18
CA LEU A 39 10.10 14.63 -1.65
C LEU A 39 10.30 14.13 -0.22
N ALA A 40 9.30 14.30 0.64
CA ALA A 40 9.37 13.82 2.02
C ALA A 40 9.37 12.28 2.10
N GLN A 41 8.67 11.60 1.18
CA GLN A 41 8.58 10.15 1.13
C GLN A 41 9.95 9.46 0.94
N TRP A 42 10.88 10.08 0.21
CA TRP A 42 12.26 9.58 0.06
C TRP A 42 13.05 9.50 1.38
N ARG A 43 12.62 10.21 2.42
CA ARG A 43 13.25 10.15 3.76
C ARG A 43 12.81 8.93 4.55
N ILE A 44 11.73 8.26 4.13
CA ILE A 44 11.20 7.05 4.75
C ILE A 44 12.01 5.85 4.23
N PRO A 45 12.83 5.18 5.06
CA PRO A 45 13.78 4.17 4.56
C PRO A 45 13.12 2.99 3.84
N ALA A 46 11.94 2.56 4.31
CA ALA A 46 11.17 1.49 3.68
C ALA A 46 10.69 1.87 2.27
N LEU A 47 10.08 3.06 2.12
CA LEU A 47 9.63 3.54 0.81
C LEU A 47 10.80 3.82 -0.13
N ARG A 48 11.88 4.44 0.36
CA ARG A 48 13.09 4.64 -0.43
C ARG A 48 13.63 3.32 -0.98
N SER A 49 13.72 2.28 -0.14
CA SER A 49 14.17 0.96 -0.56
C SER A 49 13.22 0.35 -1.60
N ALA A 50 11.91 0.48 -1.39
CA ALA A 50 10.91 0.01 -2.33
C ALA A 50 10.99 0.73 -3.70
N TYR A 51 11.13 2.06 -3.71
CA TYR A 51 11.28 2.84 -4.94
C TYR A 51 12.53 2.44 -5.72
N LEU A 52 13.66 2.30 -5.03
CA LEU A 52 14.92 1.89 -5.65
C LEU A 52 14.82 0.48 -6.21
N GLU A 53 14.18 -0.46 -5.52
CA GLU A 53 14.03 -1.83 -5.99
C GLU A 53 13.05 -1.93 -7.17
N LEU A 54 11.90 -1.24 -7.10
CA LEU A 54 10.97 -1.14 -8.24
C LEU A 54 11.66 -0.56 -9.47
N ALA A 55 12.45 0.50 -9.30
CA ALA A 55 13.16 1.19 -10.38
C ALA A 55 14.23 0.33 -11.09
N ARG A 56 14.64 -0.81 -10.51
CA ARG A 56 15.51 -1.78 -11.17
C ARG A 56 14.80 -2.58 -12.26
N HIS A 57 13.47 -2.64 -12.21
CA HIS A 57 12.63 -3.47 -13.07
C HIS A 57 11.57 -2.69 -13.84
N LEU A 58 11.17 -1.53 -13.32
CA LEU A 58 10.05 -0.72 -13.80
C LEU A 58 10.49 0.73 -13.97
N THR A 59 9.77 1.47 -14.80
CA THR A 59 9.76 2.93 -14.75
C THR A 59 8.68 3.35 -13.75
N VAL A 60 9.09 3.95 -12.64
CA VAL A 60 8.20 4.38 -11.56
C VAL A 60 7.86 5.85 -11.75
N VAL A 61 6.56 6.15 -11.69
CA VAL A 61 6.04 7.52 -11.66
C VAL A 61 5.43 7.77 -10.28
N LEU A 62 5.96 8.77 -9.58
CA LEU A 62 5.38 9.32 -8.36
C LEU A 62 4.79 10.69 -8.71
N TYR A 63 3.65 11.05 -8.17
CA TYR A 63 3.16 12.44 -8.26
C TYR A 63 2.45 12.83 -6.98
N ASP A 64 2.37 14.13 -6.72
CA ASP A 64 1.55 14.67 -5.65
C ASP A 64 0.19 15.09 -6.20
N GLY A 65 -0.91 14.71 -5.54
CA GLY A 65 -2.24 15.19 -5.94
C GLY A 65 -2.35 16.71 -5.85
N ARG A 66 -3.34 17.31 -6.53
CA ARG A 66 -3.64 18.74 -6.36
C ARG A 66 -3.80 19.11 -4.88
N GLY A 67 -3.20 20.23 -4.45
CA GLY A 67 -3.23 20.66 -3.06
C GLY A 67 -2.22 19.95 -2.15
N MET A 68 -1.40 19.05 -2.70
CA MET A 68 -0.49 18.19 -1.95
C MET A 68 0.96 18.41 -2.36
N GLY A 69 1.89 18.11 -1.44
CA GLY A 69 3.33 18.01 -1.68
C GLY A 69 3.92 19.13 -2.52
N THR A 70 4.49 18.74 -3.66
CA THR A 70 5.14 19.59 -4.67
C THR A 70 4.17 20.20 -5.69
N SER A 71 2.92 19.76 -5.72
CA SER A 71 1.86 20.30 -6.58
C SER A 71 1.30 21.62 -6.04
N ASP A 72 0.55 22.32 -6.88
CA ASP A 72 -0.06 23.59 -6.51
C ASP A 72 -0.92 23.47 -5.25
N ARG A 73 -0.69 24.39 -4.31
CA ARG A 73 -1.43 24.46 -3.04
C ARG A 73 -2.62 25.42 -3.09
N ARG A 74 -2.68 26.27 -4.12
CA ARG A 74 -3.79 27.21 -4.35
C ARG A 74 -4.69 26.61 -5.40
N ILE A 75 -5.72 25.91 -4.94
CA ILE A 75 -6.67 25.17 -5.78
C ILE A 75 -8.10 25.48 -5.38
N ASP A 76 -9.06 25.17 -6.24
CA ASP A 76 -10.47 25.20 -5.88
C ASP A 76 -10.81 24.02 -4.96
N LEU A 77 -11.14 24.31 -3.70
CA LEU A 77 -11.53 23.30 -2.72
C LEU A 77 -12.92 22.69 -2.99
N GLY A 78 -13.72 23.31 -3.86
CA GLY A 78 -14.98 22.74 -4.36
C GLY A 78 -14.79 21.60 -5.35
N ASP A 79 -13.61 21.52 -5.98
CA ASP A 79 -13.30 20.62 -7.08
C ASP A 79 -12.21 19.59 -6.71
N LEU A 80 -12.56 18.73 -5.75
CA LEU A 80 -11.73 17.64 -5.23
C LEU A 80 -12.37 16.26 -5.43
N GLY A 81 -13.31 16.18 -6.38
CA GLY A 81 -13.99 14.93 -6.73
C GLY A 81 -13.09 13.97 -7.51
N VAL A 82 -13.64 12.81 -7.89
CA VAL A 82 -12.89 11.84 -8.69
C VAL A 82 -12.41 12.43 -10.01
N ASP A 83 -13.22 13.26 -10.67
CA ASP A 83 -12.88 13.88 -11.96
C ASP A 83 -11.65 14.78 -11.87
N ALA A 84 -11.48 15.51 -10.77
CA ALA A 84 -10.29 16.30 -10.49
C ALA A 84 -9.04 15.43 -10.39
N HIS A 85 -9.12 14.30 -9.68
CA HIS A 85 -8.01 13.35 -9.62
C HIS A 85 -7.70 12.68 -10.97
N LEU A 86 -8.71 12.47 -11.82
CA LEU A 86 -8.51 11.95 -13.17
C LEU A 86 -7.82 12.99 -14.08
N ARG A 87 -8.20 14.27 -13.98
CA ARG A 87 -7.51 15.38 -14.67
C ARG A 87 -6.03 15.40 -14.32
N ASP A 88 -5.70 15.31 -13.02
CA ASP A 88 -4.32 15.29 -12.55
C ASP A 88 -3.53 14.13 -13.17
N LEU A 89 -4.08 12.91 -13.14
CA LEU A 89 -3.40 11.73 -13.69
C LEU A 89 -3.24 11.83 -15.22
N HIS A 90 -4.26 12.31 -15.93
CA HIS A 90 -4.16 12.54 -17.38
C HIS A 90 -3.03 13.53 -17.70
N ALA A 91 -2.98 14.66 -17.00
CA ALA A 91 -1.93 15.67 -17.21
C ALA A 91 -0.53 15.11 -16.95
N VAL A 92 -0.33 14.34 -15.87
CA VAL A 92 0.96 13.72 -15.55
C VAL A 92 1.39 12.74 -16.64
N LEU A 93 0.49 11.85 -17.07
CA LEU A 93 0.80 10.87 -18.11
C LEU A 93 1.12 11.54 -19.46
N ASP A 94 0.35 12.57 -19.83
CA ASP A 94 0.53 13.27 -21.10
C ASP A 94 1.83 14.09 -21.10
N ALA A 95 2.13 14.82 -20.02
CA ALA A 95 3.38 15.57 -19.87
C ALA A 95 4.63 14.68 -19.84
N ALA A 96 4.50 13.47 -19.28
CA ALA A 96 5.57 12.48 -19.26
C ALA A 96 5.71 11.69 -20.59
N GLY A 97 4.82 11.91 -21.56
CA GLY A 97 4.82 11.16 -22.84
C GLY A 97 4.41 9.69 -22.68
N ILE A 98 3.65 9.36 -21.64
CA ILE A 98 3.26 7.99 -21.30
C ILE A 98 1.88 7.69 -21.88
N ALA A 99 1.87 6.87 -22.94
CA ALA A 99 0.62 6.42 -23.55
C ALA A 99 -0.17 5.47 -22.64
N ARG A 100 0.51 4.52 -21.98
CA ARG A 100 -0.09 3.49 -21.14
C ARG A 100 0.76 3.20 -19.92
N ALA A 101 0.12 2.92 -18.79
CA ALA A 101 0.81 2.56 -17.56
C ALA A 101 0.05 1.53 -16.74
N SER A 102 0.76 0.82 -15.88
CA SER A 102 0.15 0.09 -14.76
C SER A 102 -0.09 1.05 -13.59
N LEU A 103 -1.15 0.83 -12.82
CA LEU A 103 -1.51 1.66 -11.67
C LEU A 103 -1.36 0.88 -10.38
N LEU A 104 -0.60 1.39 -9.42
CA LEU A 104 -0.59 0.92 -8.04
C LEU A 104 -1.50 1.84 -7.22
N GLY A 105 -2.76 1.43 -7.06
CA GLY A 105 -3.75 2.09 -6.22
C GLY A 105 -3.65 1.60 -4.78
N TYR A 106 -3.58 2.54 -3.84
CA TYR A 106 -3.35 2.24 -2.43
C TYR A 106 -4.21 3.12 -1.53
N TYR A 107 -4.99 2.50 -0.64
CA TYR A 107 -6.07 3.15 0.12
C TYR A 107 -6.97 4.02 -0.77
N HIS A 108 -6.85 5.34 -0.62
CA HIS A 108 -7.74 6.30 -1.25
C HIS A 108 -7.65 6.28 -2.77
N SER A 109 -6.45 6.06 -3.30
CA SER A 109 -6.26 6.00 -4.75
C SER A 109 -6.76 4.73 -5.42
N VAL A 110 -7.19 3.70 -4.67
CA VAL A 110 -7.88 2.54 -5.27
C VAL A 110 -9.11 3.01 -6.03
N THR A 111 -9.87 3.95 -5.45
CA THR A 111 -11.08 4.52 -6.06
C THR A 111 -10.75 5.25 -7.37
N THR A 112 -9.72 6.11 -7.34
CA THR A 112 -9.25 6.85 -8.52
C THR A 112 -8.71 5.90 -9.60
N ALA A 113 -7.96 4.86 -9.21
CA ALA A 113 -7.40 3.88 -10.15
C ALA A 113 -8.51 3.09 -10.87
N ILE A 114 -9.57 2.70 -10.15
CA ILE A 114 -10.76 2.05 -10.74
C ILE A 114 -11.43 2.98 -11.74
N ALA A 115 -11.73 4.23 -11.35
CA ALA A 115 -12.37 5.19 -12.26
C ALA A 115 -11.52 5.46 -13.50
N PHE A 116 -10.20 5.65 -13.34
CA PHE A 116 -9.31 5.88 -14.48
C PHE A 116 -9.29 4.67 -15.42
N ALA A 117 -9.20 3.45 -14.90
CA ALA A 117 -9.19 2.25 -15.74
C ALA A 117 -10.53 1.97 -16.43
N ALA A 118 -11.65 2.35 -15.80
CA ALA A 118 -12.99 2.21 -16.38
C ALA A 118 -13.24 3.25 -17.48
N ARG A 119 -12.86 4.51 -17.25
CA ARG A 119 -13.16 5.65 -18.14
C ARG A 119 -12.10 5.86 -19.22
N SER A 120 -10.88 5.39 -18.98
CA SER A 120 -9.73 5.49 -19.89
C SER A 120 -9.07 4.12 -20.13
N PRO A 121 -9.81 3.07 -20.57
CA PRO A 121 -9.30 1.71 -20.64
C PRO A 121 -8.10 1.54 -21.58
N GLY A 122 -7.98 2.40 -22.61
CA GLY A 122 -6.83 2.42 -23.51
C GLY A 122 -5.54 2.96 -22.92
N ARG A 123 -5.56 3.51 -21.69
CA ARG A 123 -4.43 4.11 -20.98
C ARG A 123 -3.87 3.23 -19.85
N VAL A 124 -4.51 2.10 -19.54
CA VAL A 124 -4.14 1.24 -18.40
C VAL A 124 -3.71 -0.15 -18.87
N ASP A 125 -2.50 -0.55 -18.49
CA ASP A 125 -1.99 -1.90 -18.75
C ASP A 125 -2.48 -2.90 -17.71
N ARG A 126 -2.30 -2.58 -16.43
CA ARG A 126 -2.62 -3.45 -15.29
C ARG A 126 -2.91 -2.62 -14.05
N MET A 127 -3.58 -3.21 -13.06
CA MET A 127 -3.85 -2.56 -11.79
C MET A 127 -3.36 -3.42 -10.63
N VAL A 128 -2.64 -2.82 -9.69
CA VAL A 128 -2.36 -3.40 -8.37
C VAL A 128 -3.15 -2.59 -7.36
N LEU A 129 -4.05 -3.23 -6.61
CA LEU A 129 -4.96 -2.58 -5.68
C LEU A 129 -4.74 -3.11 -4.27
N PHE A 130 -4.50 -2.23 -3.31
CA PHE A 130 -4.32 -2.59 -1.92
C PHE A 130 -5.01 -1.60 -0.99
N GLY A 131 -5.61 -2.08 0.11
CA GLY A 131 -6.06 -1.21 1.19
C GLY A 131 -7.25 -0.30 0.86
N GLY A 132 -7.97 -0.48 -0.25
CA GLY A 132 -9.05 0.45 -0.64
C GLY A 132 -10.32 -0.24 -1.16
N ALA A 133 -11.32 0.57 -1.48
CA ALA A 133 -12.65 0.12 -1.91
C ALA A 133 -13.19 1.04 -3.03
N PRO A 134 -14.19 0.61 -3.82
CA PRO A 134 -14.88 1.47 -4.79
C PRO A 134 -15.63 2.65 -4.16
N ARG A 135 -15.96 2.55 -2.87
CA ARG A 135 -16.58 3.60 -2.08
C ARG A 135 -15.57 4.10 -1.09
N LEU A 136 -15.10 5.32 -1.31
CA LEU A 136 -14.01 5.83 -0.50
C LEU A 136 -14.42 6.00 0.98
N ARG A 137 -15.69 6.33 1.23
CA ARG A 137 -16.29 6.34 2.59
C ARG A 137 -16.20 5.01 3.34
N GLU A 138 -16.10 3.85 2.69
CA GLU A 138 -16.02 2.57 3.40
C GLU A 138 -14.73 2.44 4.22
N ALA A 139 -13.61 2.94 3.69
CA ALA A 139 -12.34 3.00 4.40
C ALA A 139 -12.32 4.01 5.54
N MET A 140 -13.24 4.98 5.54
CA MET A 140 -13.34 6.05 6.54
C MET A 140 -14.34 5.77 7.67
N ARG A 141 -15.17 4.72 7.55
CA ARG A 141 -16.20 4.35 8.54
C ARG A 141 -15.68 3.83 9.89
N PRO A 142 -14.57 3.06 9.98
CA PRO A 142 -14.13 2.53 11.26
C PRO A 142 -13.92 3.63 12.31
N ALA A 143 -14.36 3.39 13.54
CA ALA A 143 -14.34 4.39 14.62
C ALA A 143 -12.94 4.95 14.89
N GLN A 144 -11.91 4.10 14.78
CA GLN A 144 -10.52 4.53 14.92
C GLN A 144 -10.11 5.51 13.81
N THR A 145 -10.55 5.28 12.57
CA THR A 145 -10.31 6.19 11.45
C THR A 145 -11.06 7.51 11.65
N GLN A 146 -12.32 7.46 12.08
CA GLN A 146 -13.09 8.69 12.37
C GLN A 146 -12.47 9.53 13.49
N ALA A 147 -11.99 8.88 14.56
CA ALA A 147 -11.27 9.55 15.64
C ALA A 147 -10.01 10.24 15.13
N LEU A 148 -9.22 9.56 14.29
CA LEU A 148 -8.05 10.14 13.65
C LEU A 148 -8.42 11.34 12.77
N LEU A 149 -9.41 11.23 11.89
CA LEU A 149 -9.84 12.31 11.00
C LEU A 149 -10.37 13.54 11.76
N SER A 150 -10.95 13.35 12.95
CA SER A 150 -11.40 14.46 13.79
C SER A 150 -10.26 15.39 14.25
N LEU A 151 -9.02 14.88 14.27
CA LEU A 151 -7.83 15.64 14.64
C LEU A 151 -7.39 16.61 13.55
N VAL A 152 -7.80 16.42 12.29
CA VAL A 152 -7.36 17.27 11.15
C VAL A 152 -7.60 18.75 11.42
N GLU A 153 -8.76 19.09 11.99
CA GLU A 153 -9.11 20.48 12.32
C GLU A 153 -8.63 20.92 13.70
N GLN A 154 -8.46 19.99 14.64
CA GLN A 154 -8.11 20.29 16.03
C GLN A 154 -6.61 20.52 16.18
N ASP A 155 -5.81 19.62 15.61
CA ASP A 155 -4.36 19.64 15.67
C ASP A 155 -3.77 18.80 14.52
N TRP A 156 -3.31 19.48 13.46
CA TRP A 156 -2.69 18.86 12.29
C TRP A 156 -1.41 18.07 12.64
N GLY A 157 -0.66 18.54 13.63
CA GLY A 157 0.56 17.88 14.08
C GLY A 157 0.23 16.53 14.73
N LEU A 158 -0.75 16.55 15.64
CA LEU A 158 -1.24 15.35 16.31
C LEU A 158 -1.89 14.37 15.34
N PHE A 159 -2.68 14.85 14.37
CA PHE A 159 -3.18 14.02 13.27
C PHE A 159 -2.02 13.30 12.56
N ALA A 160 -0.97 14.03 12.16
CA ALA A 160 0.13 13.45 11.40
C ALA A 160 0.92 12.39 12.20
N ASP A 161 1.15 12.61 13.50
CA ASP A 161 1.82 11.62 14.37
C ASP A 161 0.94 10.38 14.61
N ALA A 162 -0.35 10.58 14.85
CA ALA A 162 -1.30 9.49 15.04
C ALA A 162 -1.51 8.68 13.75
N ALA A 163 -1.61 9.33 12.59
CA ALA A 163 -1.75 8.71 11.28
C ALA A 163 -0.52 7.87 10.92
N ALA A 164 0.68 8.40 11.16
CA ALA A 164 1.93 7.67 10.95
C ALA A 164 1.98 6.37 11.76
N THR A 165 1.51 6.40 13.00
CA THR A 165 1.45 5.21 13.88
C THR A 165 0.39 4.23 13.40
N ALA A 166 -0.81 4.71 13.08
CA ALA A 166 -1.93 3.88 12.68
C ALA A 166 -1.71 3.16 11.34
N TRP A 167 -1.09 3.83 10.36
CA TRP A 167 -0.98 3.33 8.98
C TRP A 167 0.34 2.63 8.64
N LEU A 168 1.40 2.76 9.45
CA LEU A 168 2.60 1.92 9.31
C LEU A 168 2.62 0.73 10.28
N GLY A 169 1.83 0.80 11.36
CA GLY A 169 1.94 -0.12 12.48
C GLY A 169 3.10 0.18 13.43
N TRP A 170 3.07 -0.45 14.60
CA TRP A 170 3.99 -0.20 15.72
C TRP A 170 5.45 -0.60 15.44
N ASP A 171 5.68 -1.62 14.61
CA ASP A 171 7.02 -2.15 14.30
C ASP A 171 7.83 -1.26 13.34
N ALA A 172 7.21 -0.24 12.75
CA ALA A 172 7.87 0.74 11.89
C ALA A 172 8.39 1.98 12.64
N ALA A 173 8.44 1.96 13.98
CA ALA A 173 8.74 3.10 14.84
C ALA A 173 9.98 3.94 14.43
N PRO A 174 11.12 3.38 13.96
CA PRO A 174 12.24 4.19 13.47
C PRO A 174 11.91 5.06 12.24
N SER A 175 10.93 4.63 11.43
CA SER A 175 10.42 5.37 10.27
C SER A 175 9.27 6.32 10.63
N GLY A 176 8.62 6.12 11.78
CA GLY A 176 7.42 6.86 12.19
C GLY A 176 7.59 8.38 12.15
N ARG A 177 8.74 8.90 12.59
CA ARG A 177 9.03 10.34 12.53
C ARG A 177 9.04 10.89 11.10
N TRP A 178 9.58 10.13 10.15
CA TRP A 178 9.68 10.55 8.74
C TRP A 178 8.33 10.47 8.06
N VAL A 179 7.51 9.50 8.45
CA VAL A 179 6.14 9.38 7.95
C VAL A 179 5.25 10.48 8.50
N ALA A 180 5.37 10.80 9.79
CA ALA A 180 4.66 11.92 10.38
C ALA A 180 5.11 13.25 9.75
N GLU A 181 6.40 13.43 9.45
CA GLU A 181 6.88 14.58 8.66
C GLU A 181 6.30 14.59 7.25
N ALA A 182 6.23 13.44 6.57
CA ALA A 182 5.61 13.33 5.25
C ALA A 182 4.12 13.73 5.28
N PHE A 183 3.35 13.31 6.29
CA PHE A 183 1.97 13.75 6.47
C PHE A 183 1.88 15.25 6.81
N ARG A 184 2.69 15.74 7.74
CA ARG A 184 2.73 17.17 8.10
C ARG A 184 2.97 18.07 6.90
N THR A 185 3.87 17.64 6.01
CA THR A 185 4.30 18.41 4.83
C THR A 185 3.49 18.06 3.57
N ALA A 186 2.62 17.05 3.62
CA ALA A 186 1.74 16.68 2.53
C ALA A 186 0.79 17.81 2.19
N THR A 187 0.10 18.39 3.18
CA THR A 187 -0.89 19.43 2.91
C THR A 187 -1.11 20.35 4.11
N THR A 188 -2.11 21.22 4.02
CA THR A 188 -2.61 22.04 5.12
C THR A 188 -3.91 21.47 5.66
N ALA A 189 -4.24 21.75 6.93
CA ALA A 189 -5.48 21.28 7.53
C ALA A 189 -6.76 21.67 6.75
N PRO A 190 -6.91 22.90 6.22
CA PRO A 190 -8.08 23.26 5.42
C PRO A 190 -8.22 22.44 4.13
N VAL A 191 -7.10 22.17 3.43
CA VAL A 191 -7.10 21.35 2.21
C VAL A 191 -7.41 19.89 2.56
N ALA A 192 -6.78 19.34 3.61
CA ALA A 192 -7.08 17.99 4.09
C ALA A 192 -8.56 17.82 4.44
N LYS A 193 -9.16 18.79 5.15
CA LYS A 193 -10.60 18.78 5.47
C LYS A 193 -11.46 18.74 4.22
N ALA A 194 -11.21 19.65 3.27
CA ALA A 194 -11.96 19.69 2.02
C ALA A 194 -11.83 18.37 1.24
N TRP A 195 -10.62 17.81 1.19
CA TRP A 195 -10.33 16.56 0.52
C TRP A 195 -11.04 15.37 1.17
N PHE A 196 -10.99 15.23 2.50
CA PHE A 196 -11.72 14.18 3.22
C PHE A 196 -13.25 14.35 3.06
N GLY A 197 -13.74 15.59 3.09
CA GLY A 197 -15.15 15.88 2.84
C GLY A 197 -15.59 15.54 1.42
N ALA A 198 -14.74 15.74 0.42
CA ALA A 198 -15.00 15.28 -0.95
C ALA A 198 -14.95 13.76 -1.05
N ALA A 199 -13.98 13.12 -0.39
CA ALA A 199 -13.80 11.67 -0.36
C ALA A 199 -15.06 10.93 0.15
N GLU A 200 -15.83 11.50 1.07
CA GLU A 200 -17.07 10.89 1.55
C GLU A 200 -18.12 10.68 0.44
N ARG A 201 -18.08 11.51 -0.60
CA ARG A 201 -19.02 11.51 -1.71
C ARG A 201 -18.56 10.68 -2.91
N ILE A 202 -17.30 10.23 -2.93
CA ILE A 202 -16.76 9.47 -4.08
C ILE A 202 -17.24 8.02 -4.00
N ASP A 203 -17.98 7.59 -5.02
CA ASP A 203 -18.45 6.23 -5.23
C ASP A 203 -18.30 5.86 -6.72
N VAL A 204 -17.44 4.90 -7.01
CA VAL A 204 -17.20 4.38 -8.37
C VAL A 204 -17.67 2.93 -8.49
N SER A 205 -18.57 2.51 -7.60
CA SER A 205 -19.05 1.12 -7.56
C SER A 205 -19.60 0.66 -8.90
N ASP A 206 -20.32 1.51 -9.62
CA ASP A 206 -20.94 1.14 -10.90
C ASP A 206 -19.93 1.03 -12.04
N GLU A 207 -18.71 1.54 -11.85
CA GLU A 207 -17.63 1.53 -12.83
C GLU A 207 -16.73 0.28 -12.71
N VAL A 208 -16.79 -0.44 -11.59
CA VAL A 208 -15.91 -1.60 -11.31
C VAL A 208 -16.00 -2.65 -12.43
N GLY A 209 -17.21 -2.95 -12.90
CA GLY A 209 -17.43 -3.93 -13.97
C GLY A 209 -17.01 -3.47 -15.36
N LEU A 210 -16.66 -2.19 -15.53
CA LEU A 210 -16.21 -1.62 -16.80
C LEU A 210 -14.68 -1.69 -16.97
N VAL A 211 -13.94 -2.01 -15.90
CA VAL A 211 -12.49 -2.14 -15.92
C VAL A 211 -12.07 -3.31 -16.80
N ARG A 212 -11.27 -3.03 -17.84
CA ARG A 212 -10.74 -4.05 -18.77
C ARG A 212 -9.32 -4.51 -18.44
N ALA A 213 -8.60 -3.71 -17.67
CA ALA A 213 -7.22 -4.02 -17.30
C ALA A 213 -7.17 -5.19 -16.30
N PRO A 214 -6.25 -6.15 -16.46
CA PRO A 214 -6.00 -7.17 -15.44
C PRO A 214 -5.66 -6.53 -14.09
N ALA A 215 -6.27 -7.01 -13.03
CA ALA A 215 -6.12 -6.48 -11.68
C ALA A 215 -5.56 -7.52 -10.70
N LEU A 216 -4.63 -7.10 -9.87
CA LEU A 216 -4.12 -7.81 -8.72
C LEU A 216 -4.63 -7.10 -7.46
N VAL A 217 -5.59 -7.72 -6.78
CA VAL A 217 -6.14 -7.23 -5.51
C VAL A 217 -5.34 -7.87 -4.39
N LEU A 218 -4.75 -7.06 -3.53
CA LEU A 218 -3.88 -7.49 -2.43
C LEU A 218 -4.54 -7.14 -1.10
N HIS A 219 -4.49 -8.09 -0.16
CA HIS A 219 -4.97 -7.91 1.21
C HIS A 219 -4.03 -8.61 2.19
N ARG A 220 -3.93 -8.13 3.42
CA ARG A 220 -3.13 -8.75 4.48
C ARG A 220 -4.04 -9.54 5.40
N GLN A 221 -3.77 -10.83 5.59
CA GLN A 221 -4.62 -11.75 6.37
C GLN A 221 -4.96 -11.25 7.78
N GLY A 222 -4.04 -10.52 8.41
CA GLY A 222 -4.22 -9.95 9.74
C GLY A 222 -4.64 -8.48 9.77
N ASP A 223 -4.90 -7.84 8.63
CA ASP A 223 -5.38 -6.45 8.60
C ASP A 223 -6.76 -6.35 9.25
N GLN A 224 -6.87 -5.48 10.25
CA GLN A 224 -8.09 -5.24 11.01
C GLN A 224 -8.76 -3.92 10.62
N GLN A 225 -8.13 -3.09 9.77
CA GLN A 225 -8.67 -1.78 9.38
C GLN A 225 -9.74 -1.93 8.30
N ILE A 226 -9.50 -2.79 7.31
CA ILE A 226 -10.44 -3.04 6.22
C ILE A 226 -10.73 -4.54 6.13
N PRO A 227 -11.98 -4.96 6.35
CA PRO A 227 -12.35 -6.38 6.29
C PRO A 227 -12.03 -7.00 4.93
N VAL A 228 -11.53 -8.24 4.94
CA VAL A 228 -11.18 -9.00 3.72
C VAL A 228 -12.36 -9.11 2.74
N GLU A 229 -13.58 -9.10 3.24
CA GLU A 229 -14.81 -9.17 2.43
C GLU A 229 -14.95 -7.99 1.47
N VAL A 230 -14.39 -6.82 1.81
CA VAL A 230 -14.35 -5.65 0.92
C VAL A 230 -13.52 -5.97 -0.33
N PHE A 231 -12.36 -6.60 -0.14
CA PHE A 231 -11.45 -6.99 -1.23
C PHE A 231 -11.97 -8.17 -2.04
N ARG A 232 -12.61 -9.15 -1.40
CA ARG A 232 -13.27 -10.27 -2.08
C ARG A 232 -14.38 -9.77 -3.01
N ARG A 233 -15.27 -8.91 -2.52
CA ARG A 233 -16.33 -8.30 -3.34
C ARG A 233 -15.77 -7.45 -4.48
N LEU A 234 -14.67 -6.73 -4.25
CA LEU A 234 -13.99 -5.97 -5.30
C LEU A 234 -13.46 -6.91 -6.39
N ALA A 235 -12.72 -7.96 -6.01
CA ALA A 235 -12.16 -8.92 -6.95
C ALA A 235 -13.24 -9.69 -7.73
N GLU A 236 -14.37 -10.03 -7.10
CA GLU A 236 -15.50 -10.68 -7.77
C GLU A 236 -16.18 -9.83 -8.84
N ARG A 237 -16.16 -8.49 -8.69
CA ARG A 237 -16.80 -7.54 -9.61
C ARG A 237 -15.88 -7.07 -10.72
N LEU A 238 -14.56 -7.22 -10.56
CA LEU A 238 -13.57 -6.90 -11.59
C LEU A 238 -13.51 -8.05 -12.61
N PRO A 239 -13.64 -7.79 -13.92
CA PRO A 239 -13.71 -8.84 -14.95
C PRO A 239 -12.49 -9.77 -15.02
N ASP A 240 -11.29 -9.25 -14.80
CA ASP A 240 -10.04 -10.02 -14.76
C ASP A 240 -9.24 -9.62 -13.52
N ALA A 241 -9.67 -10.13 -12.36
CA ALA A 241 -8.99 -9.87 -11.10
C ALA A 241 -8.49 -11.14 -10.40
N ARG A 242 -7.39 -10.98 -9.67
CA ARG A 242 -6.83 -12.00 -8.79
C ARG A 242 -6.68 -11.42 -7.39
N LEU A 243 -7.34 -12.04 -6.42
CA LEU A 243 -7.14 -11.73 -5.01
C LEU A 243 -5.95 -12.55 -4.48
N VAL A 244 -5.00 -11.89 -3.85
CA VAL A 244 -3.90 -12.51 -3.10
C VAL A 244 -3.94 -12.02 -1.65
N GLU A 245 -4.17 -12.95 -0.74
CA GLU A 245 -4.10 -12.73 0.70
C GLU A 245 -2.66 -12.97 1.17
N LEU A 246 -1.95 -11.87 1.40
CA LEU A 246 -0.57 -11.84 1.87
C LEU A 246 -0.51 -12.13 3.38
N PRO A 247 0.51 -12.87 3.86
CA PRO A 247 0.78 -12.97 5.28
C PRO A 247 1.05 -11.59 5.89
N GLY A 248 0.76 -11.48 7.18
CA GLY A 248 1.02 -10.28 7.97
C GLY A 248 -0.23 -9.47 8.27
N SER A 249 -0.03 -8.38 8.99
CA SER A 249 -1.09 -7.50 9.49
C SER A 249 -0.79 -6.03 9.31
N THR A 250 0.41 -5.70 8.82
CA THR A 250 0.79 -4.33 8.54
C THR A 250 -0.12 -3.78 7.45
N PRO A 251 -0.83 -2.66 7.67
CA PRO A 251 -1.82 -2.19 6.72
C PRO A 251 -1.16 -1.51 5.51
N THR A 252 0.09 -1.83 5.19
CA THR A 252 0.84 -1.27 4.05
C THR A 252 1.73 -2.30 3.36
N LEU A 253 2.07 -2.02 2.10
CA LEU A 253 3.01 -2.80 1.31
C LEU A 253 4.44 -2.31 1.55
N PHE A 254 5.39 -3.21 1.33
CA PHE A 254 6.84 -2.93 1.36
C PHE A 254 7.45 -2.66 2.73
N ILE A 255 6.74 -2.97 3.81
CA ILE A 255 7.25 -2.84 5.19
C ILE A 255 7.50 -4.20 5.83
N GLU A 256 6.46 -5.04 5.92
CA GLU A 256 6.55 -6.30 6.67
C GLU A 256 7.35 -7.39 5.93
N ASP A 257 6.97 -7.69 4.68
CA ASP A 257 7.70 -8.60 3.79
C ASP A 257 7.93 -7.91 2.44
N ALA A 258 8.79 -6.89 2.46
CA ALA A 258 9.03 -6.05 1.30
C ALA A 258 9.52 -6.85 0.08
N ALA A 259 10.35 -7.86 0.29
CA ALA A 259 10.88 -8.67 -0.79
C ALA A 259 9.79 -9.50 -1.48
N ALA A 260 8.84 -10.07 -0.73
CA ALA A 260 7.70 -10.77 -1.32
C ALA A 260 6.76 -9.82 -2.06
N ASP A 261 6.43 -8.68 -1.45
CA ASP A 261 5.58 -7.66 -2.07
C ASP A 261 6.19 -7.16 -3.38
N LEU A 262 7.48 -6.81 -3.38
CA LEU A 262 8.22 -6.32 -4.55
C LEU A 262 8.27 -7.34 -5.68
N ARG A 263 8.55 -8.62 -5.39
CA ARG A 263 8.54 -9.67 -6.42
C ARG A 263 7.15 -9.86 -7.04
N LEU A 264 6.12 -9.81 -6.21
CA LEU A 264 4.75 -9.98 -6.67
C LEU A 264 4.32 -8.80 -7.57
N VAL A 265 4.57 -7.56 -7.13
CA VAL A 265 4.24 -6.36 -7.89
C VAL A 265 5.04 -6.27 -9.19
N THR A 266 6.36 -6.41 -9.13
CA THR A 266 7.21 -6.34 -10.34
C THR A 266 6.91 -7.48 -11.31
N GLY A 267 6.67 -8.70 -10.82
CA GLY A 267 6.30 -9.84 -11.66
C GLY A 267 4.97 -9.64 -12.37
N PHE A 268 3.94 -9.12 -11.68
CA PHE A 268 2.64 -8.86 -12.28
C PHE A 268 2.69 -7.71 -13.29
N VAL A 269 3.33 -6.59 -12.94
CA VAL A 269 3.47 -5.42 -13.83
C VAL A 269 4.33 -5.76 -15.05
N GLY A 270 5.36 -6.60 -14.88
CA GLY A 270 6.25 -7.10 -15.94
C GLY A 270 5.60 -8.09 -16.92
N GLY A 271 4.30 -8.35 -16.82
CA GLY A 271 3.57 -9.24 -17.73
C GLY A 271 3.42 -10.68 -17.24
N GLY A 272 3.92 -11.01 -16.05
CA GLY A 272 3.79 -12.32 -15.45
C GLY A 272 2.35 -12.71 -15.16
N VAL A 273 2.04 -13.99 -15.34
CA VAL A 273 0.77 -14.59 -14.91
C VAL A 273 0.91 -14.95 -13.43
N VAL A 274 0.29 -14.18 -12.54
CA VAL A 274 0.14 -14.57 -11.12
C VAL A 274 -0.77 -15.79 -11.05
N GLY A 275 -0.25 -17.01 -11.02
CA GLY A 275 -1.08 -18.22 -10.98
C GLY A 275 -2.18 -18.13 -9.92
N ARG A 276 -3.31 -18.84 -10.14
CA ARG A 276 -4.33 -19.05 -9.08
C ARG A 276 -3.55 -19.46 -7.84
N PRO A 277 -3.70 -18.76 -6.69
CA PRO A 277 -2.85 -19.08 -5.55
C PRO A 277 -3.08 -20.55 -5.24
N ALA A 278 -2.03 -21.37 -5.43
CA ALA A 278 -1.85 -22.47 -4.50
C ALA A 278 -1.96 -21.79 -3.14
N VAL A 279 -2.99 -22.12 -2.36
CA VAL A 279 -3.11 -21.74 -0.96
C VAL A 279 -1.69 -21.72 -0.42
N VAL A 280 -1.14 -20.53 -0.14
CA VAL A 280 0.30 -20.29 -0.11
C VAL A 280 0.91 -21.35 0.79
N ALA A 281 1.49 -22.39 0.15
CA ALA A 281 2.00 -23.56 0.83
C ALA A 281 3.38 -23.25 1.38
N ASP A 282 3.56 -22.06 1.93
CA ASP A 282 4.47 -21.79 3.04
C ASP A 282 4.23 -20.38 3.58
N VAL A 283 3.26 -20.25 4.49
CA VAL A 283 2.97 -19.00 5.22
C VAL A 283 4.17 -18.55 6.08
N LEU A 284 5.15 -19.42 6.28
CA LEU A 284 6.30 -19.21 7.14
C LEU A 284 7.54 -18.77 6.35
N THR A 285 8.20 -17.73 6.85
CA THR A 285 9.55 -17.38 6.40
C THR A 285 10.53 -18.52 6.70
N PRO A 286 11.70 -18.60 6.02
CA PRO A 286 12.73 -19.57 6.34
C PRO A 286 13.09 -19.58 7.83
N ARG A 287 13.15 -18.39 8.44
CA ARG A 287 13.50 -18.24 9.86
C ARG A 287 12.40 -18.72 10.79
N GLU A 288 11.14 -18.45 10.46
CA GLU A 288 10.00 -18.97 11.22
C GLU A 288 9.88 -20.49 11.11
N ARG A 289 10.26 -21.10 9.97
CA ARG A 289 10.34 -22.56 9.83
C ARG A 289 11.41 -23.17 10.72
N GLU A 290 12.60 -22.59 10.76
CA GLU A 290 13.68 -23.02 11.66
C GLU A 290 13.24 -22.92 13.12
N VAL A 291 12.64 -21.79 13.51
CA VAL A 291 12.10 -21.59 14.86
C VAL A 291 10.98 -22.59 15.17
N LEU A 292 10.04 -22.84 14.25
CA LEU A 292 8.97 -23.82 14.42
C LEU A 292 9.52 -25.26 14.55
N ALA A 293 10.55 -25.61 13.80
CA ALA A 293 11.18 -26.93 13.86
C ALA A 293 11.86 -27.17 15.22
N LEU A 294 12.63 -26.19 15.72
CA LEU A 294 13.26 -26.27 17.04
C LEU A 294 12.22 -26.25 18.17
N LEU A 295 11.15 -25.46 18.01
CA LEU A 295 10.01 -25.45 18.92
C LEU A 295 9.34 -26.83 19.01
N ALA A 296 9.12 -27.48 17.87
CA ALA A 296 8.54 -28.81 17.77
C ALA A 296 9.47 -29.91 18.31
N ALA A 297 10.79 -29.69 18.28
CA ALA A 297 11.79 -30.55 18.92
C ALA A 297 11.83 -30.39 20.45
N GLY A 298 11.11 -29.43 21.02
CA GLY A 298 11.00 -29.20 22.47
C GLY A 298 11.91 -28.11 23.02
N ASP A 299 12.71 -27.45 22.19
CA ASP A 299 13.72 -26.48 22.64
C ASP A 299 13.08 -25.24 23.31
N ALA A 300 13.59 -24.81 24.46
CA ALA A 300 13.18 -23.56 25.09
C ALA A 300 13.68 -22.34 24.28
N ASN A 301 13.07 -21.16 24.43
CA ASN A 301 13.44 -19.95 23.66
C ASN A 301 14.95 -19.63 23.75
N LEU A 302 15.56 -19.88 24.92
CA LEU A 302 17.00 -19.71 25.15
C LEU A 302 17.87 -20.70 24.34
N GLU A 303 17.39 -21.91 24.12
CA GLU A 303 18.07 -22.96 23.35
C GLU A 303 17.92 -22.70 21.85
N ILE A 304 16.72 -22.30 21.42
CA ILE A 304 16.46 -21.83 20.05
C ILE A 304 17.39 -20.66 19.72
N ALA A 305 17.48 -19.67 20.61
CA ALA A 305 18.36 -18.51 20.46
C ALA A 305 19.82 -18.91 20.26
N ARG A 306 20.33 -19.83 21.11
CA ARG A 306 21.70 -20.35 21.02
C ARG A 306 21.96 -21.10 19.71
N ARG A 307 21.05 -22.00 19.31
CA ARG A 307 21.19 -22.80 18.07
C ARG A 307 21.16 -21.93 16.82
N LEU A 308 20.37 -20.86 16.86
CA LEU A 308 20.17 -19.97 15.73
C LEU A 308 21.13 -18.77 15.72
N GLY A 309 21.98 -18.59 16.75
CA GLY A 309 22.93 -17.48 16.84
C GLY A 309 22.26 -16.10 16.96
N ILE A 310 21.10 -16.02 17.60
CA ILE A 310 20.31 -14.78 17.76
C ILE A 310 19.94 -14.53 19.22
N ALA A 311 19.51 -13.31 19.53
CA ALA A 311 19.02 -12.97 20.87
C ALA A 311 17.65 -13.60 21.18
N VAL A 312 17.38 -13.84 22.47
CA VAL A 312 16.12 -14.46 22.94
C VAL A 312 14.88 -13.65 22.55
N HIS A 313 14.94 -12.32 22.67
CA HIS A 313 13.84 -11.45 22.26
C HIS A 313 13.53 -11.56 20.75
N THR A 314 14.54 -11.86 19.92
CA THR A 314 14.35 -12.11 18.49
C THR A 314 13.60 -13.42 18.25
N VAL A 315 13.87 -14.46 19.05
CA VAL A 315 13.11 -15.73 19.03
C VAL A 315 11.65 -15.48 19.44
N GLU A 316 11.42 -14.74 20.52
CA GLU A 316 10.06 -14.40 20.98
C GLU A 316 9.27 -13.66 19.92
N ARG A 317 9.91 -12.73 19.20
CA ARG A 317 9.31 -12.04 18.06
C ARG A 317 8.98 -13.00 16.91
N HIS A 318 9.89 -13.90 16.56
CA HIS A 318 9.61 -14.92 15.55
C HIS A 318 8.46 -15.84 15.98
N LEU A 319 8.36 -16.21 17.25
CA LEU A 319 7.26 -17.01 17.79
C LEU A 319 5.92 -16.26 17.75
N ALA A 320 5.91 -14.98 18.11
CA ALA A 320 4.70 -14.16 18.04
C ALA A 320 4.16 -14.03 16.60
N ASN A 321 5.07 -13.79 15.63
CA ASN A 321 4.71 -13.72 14.22
C ASN A 321 4.29 -15.07 13.66
N LEU A 322 5.01 -16.14 14.02
CA LEU A 322 4.68 -17.53 13.69
C LEU A 322 3.28 -17.89 14.18
N TYR A 323 2.95 -17.62 15.45
CA TYR A 323 1.65 -17.94 16.04
C TYR A 323 0.51 -17.23 15.29
N ARG A 324 0.70 -15.95 14.97
CA ARG A 324 -0.26 -15.17 14.17
C ARG A 324 -0.47 -15.79 12.79
N LYS A 325 0.63 -16.14 12.11
CA LYS A 325 0.62 -16.71 10.74
C LYS A 325 -0.04 -18.07 10.64
N ILE A 326 0.07 -18.91 11.67
CA ILE A 326 -0.52 -20.26 11.67
C ILE A 326 -1.83 -20.35 12.46
N GLY A 327 -2.33 -19.23 13.00
CA GLY A 327 -3.52 -19.18 13.84
C GLY A 327 -3.38 -19.94 15.17
N ALA A 328 -2.15 -20.11 15.68
CA ALA A 328 -1.91 -20.76 16.96
C ALA A 328 -2.18 -19.81 18.14
N ARG A 329 -2.83 -20.30 19.19
CA ARG A 329 -3.08 -19.51 20.42
C ARG A 329 -1.93 -19.57 21.41
N GLY A 330 -0.89 -20.32 21.09
CA GLY A 330 0.31 -20.46 21.90
C GLY A 330 1.18 -21.61 21.44
N ARG A 331 2.17 -21.93 22.28
CA ARG A 331 3.22 -22.90 21.98
C ARG A 331 2.69 -24.29 21.63
N THR A 332 1.75 -24.80 22.41
CA THR A 332 1.18 -26.15 22.22
C THR A 332 0.47 -26.28 20.88
N ASP A 333 -0.31 -25.25 20.49
CA ASP A 333 -1.00 -25.20 19.19
C ASP A 333 0.00 -25.17 18.02
N ALA A 334 1.09 -24.42 18.17
CA ALA A 334 2.14 -24.33 17.16
C ALA A 334 2.90 -25.65 16.99
N VAL A 335 3.19 -26.36 18.09
CA VAL A 335 3.80 -27.71 18.04
C VAL A 335 2.85 -28.71 17.36
N ALA A 336 1.55 -28.68 17.69
CA ALA A 336 0.55 -29.53 17.05
C ALA A 336 0.43 -29.23 15.55
N TYR A 337 0.55 -27.96 15.15
CA TYR A 337 0.60 -27.55 13.75
C TYR A 337 1.83 -28.13 13.02
N ALA A 338 3.03 -28.06 13.63
CA ALA A 338 4.25 -28.64 13.04
C ALA A 338 4.15 -30.15 12.81
N ILE A 339 3.58 -30.89 13.78
CA ILE A 339 3.41 -32.36 13.69
C ILE A 339 2.41 -32.75 12.61
N ARG A 340 1.30 -32.00 12.44
CA ARG A 340 0.35 -32.25 11.34
C ARG A 340 1.00 -32.04 9.97
N ARG A 341 1.91 -31.07 9.89
CA ARG A 341 2.59 -30.69 8.65
C ARG A 341 3.70 -31.64 8.23
N SER A 342 4.35 -32.35 9.17
CA SER A 342 5.39 -33.34 8.84
C SER A 342 4.84 -34.70 8.38
N ARG A 343 3.50 -34.89 8.41
CA ARG A 343 2.81 -36.12 8.04
C ARG A 343 2.10 -36.07 6.68
N GLY A 344 2.14 -34.93 5.97
CA GLY A 344 1.55 -34.75 4.64
C GLY A 344 2.59 -34.28 3.64
#